data_AF-A0A0H4A3R3-F1
#
_entry.id   AF-A0A0H4A3R3-F1
#
_cell.length_a   1.000
_cell.length_b   1.000
_cell.length_c   1.000
_cell.angle_alpha   90.00
_cell.angle_beta   90.00
_cell.angle_gamma   90.00
#
_symmetry.space_group_name_H-M   'P 1'
#
loop_
_entity.id
_entity.type
_entity.pdbx_description
1 polymer ?
#
loop_
_entity_poly.entity_id
_entity_poly.type
_entity_poly.pdbx_seq_one_letter_code
_entity_poly.pdbx_strand_id
1 'polypeptide(L)'
;MKAIGYIYEHMVRVFPDKPWVKAYSNIYGGGQTPSLPKVMDNFLVQGLYIFETKHESRRDQYEIGLIEQSMSLCNAFLGMYHSLVGIEQDNCLKRFQAAFHKPNDLRAIDFELFCYLQLHCNNCSVEVKDGDNSGDNFDYLITDHKGLQVQLECKSFAYSKGLYVPGEDAARLYNRILSLEHGLGGVPDNQLRIYTIELKKELPKGEESLNRLAEQIICTINDESYVGNELFCVQCEIFNNVENIEESDRTLHFNSGAVGIEVGRVASLSKGGRGRFSLILNSAVKESALFREFETIC
;
A
#
# COMPACT_ATOMS: atom_id res chain seq x y z
N MET A 1 1.31 19.45 -14.07
CA MET A 1 1.52 20.44 -12.98
C MET A 1 0.41 21.46 -12.77
N LYS A 2 -0.01 22.26 -13.77
CA LYS A 2 -1.05 23.30 -13.57
C LYS A 2 -2.37 22.74 -12.98
N ALA A 3 -2.80 21.57 -13.45
CA ALA A 3 -3.99 20.88 -12.91
C ALA A 3 -3.84 20.48 -11.44
N ILE A 4 -2.66 19.99 -11.04
CA ILE A 4 -2.37 19.60 -9.65
C ILE A 4 -2.43 20.81 -8.71
N GLY A 5 -1.84 21.95 -9.12
CA GLY A 5 -1.90 23.19 -8.34
C GLY A 5 -3.34 23.65 -8.12
N TYR A 6 -4.17 23.59 -9.17
CA TYR A 6 -5.59 23.93 -9.08
C TYR A 6 -6.36 23.02 -8.09
N ILE A 7 -6.14 21.70 -8.15
CA ILE A 7 -6.76 20.74 -7.22
C ILE A 7 -6.38 21.08 -5.78
N TYR A 8 -5.08 21.29 -5.53
CA TYR A 8 -4.58 21.61 -4.19
C TYR A 8 -5.17 22.93 -3.64
N GLU A 9 -5.27 23.97 -4.47
CA GLU A 9 -5.90 25.23 -4.06
C GLU A 9 -7.37 25.04 -3.64
N HIS A 10 -8.12 24.17 -4.33
CA HIS A 10 -9.50 23.86 -3.97
C HIS A 10 -9.58 23.05 -2.69
N MET A 11 -8.66 22.08 -2.50
CA MET A 11 -8.54 21.36 -1.23
C MET A 11 -8.28 22.29 -0.05
N VAL A 12 -7.42 23.31 -0.21
CA VAL A 12 -7.16 24.30 0.86
C VAL A 12 -8.39 25.18 1.14
N ARG A 13 -9.23 25.45 0.13
CA ARG A 13 -10.50 26.17 0.37
C ARG A 13 -11.50 25.34 1.16
N VAL A 14 -11.58 24.03 0.88
CA VAL A 14 -12.48 23.10 1.57
C VAL A 14 -11.96 22.75 2.98
N PHE A 15 -10.64 22.62 3.13
CA PHE A 15 -9.95 22.30 4.38
C PHE A 15 -8.89 23.35 4.72
N PRO A 16 -9.30 24.55 5.20
CA PRO A 16 -8.38 25.66 5.46
C PRO A 16 -7.41 25.41 6.62
N ASP A 17 -7.77 24.52 7.55
CA ASP A 17 -6.93 24.08 8.66
C ASP A 17 -5.85 23.07 8.25
N LYS A 18 -5.88 22.59 7.00
CA LYS A 18 -4.92 21.66 6.40
C LYS A 18 -4.67 20.42 7.31
N PRO A 19 -5.68 19.56 7.51
CA PRO A 19 -5.61 18.44 8.45
C PRO A 19 -4.43 17.47 8.17
N TRP A 20 -3.98 17.39 6.91
CA TRP A 20 -2.82 16.60 6.52
C TRP A 20 -1.50 17.07 7.17
N VAL A 21 -1.34 18.34 7.52
CA VAL A 21 -0.09 18.84 8.15
C VAL A 21 0.07 18.27 9.56
N LYS A 22 -1.02 18.30 10.35
CA LYS A 22 -1.03 17.71 11.69
C LYS A 22 -0.96 16.18 11.62
N ALA A 23 -1.68 15.57 10.68
CA ALA A 23 -1.62 14.12 10.46
C ALA A 23 -0.19 13.66 10.10
N TYR A 24 0.50 14.38 9.22
CA TYR A 24 1.88 14.09 8.87
C TYR A 24 2.79 14.14 10.10
N SER A 25 2.65 15.19 10.92
CA SER A 25 3.42 15.30 12.17
C SER A 25 3.16 14.14 13.14
N ASN A 26 1.95 13.57 13.17
CA ASN A 26 1.65 12.40 14.00
C ASN A 26 2.29 11.11 13.44
N ILE A 27 2.41 10.99 12.13
CA ILE A 27 3.03 9.82 11.48
C ILE A 27 4.56 9.88 11.61
N TYR A 28 5.16 11.07 11.53
CA TYR A 28 6.62 11.27 11.45
C TYR A 28 7.27 11.89 12.70
N GLY A 29 6.48 12.34 13.67
CA GLY A 29 6.93 13.17 14.80
C GLY A 29 7.79 12.47 15.86
N GLY A 30 8.06 11.18 15.72
CA GLY A 30 8.89 10.38 16.65
C GLY A 30 10.37 10.26 16.27
N GLY A 31 10.81 10.92 15.18
CA GLY A 31 12.19 10.80 14.68
C GLY A 31 12.54 9.45 14.04
N GLN A 32 11.57 8.53 13.95
CA GLN A 32 11.69 7.27 13.23
C GLN A 32 11.14 7.43 11.82
N THR A 33 11.88 6.93 10.82
CA THR A 33 11.39 6.82 9.45
C THR A 33 10.29 5.77 9.41
N PRO A 34 9.06 6.10 8.98
CA PRO A 34 7.98 5.11 8.90
C PRO A 34 8.30 4.03 7.87
N SER A 35 7.76 2.84 8.07
CA SER A 35 7.85 1.75 7.12
C SER A 35 7.08 2.10 5.83
N LEU A 36 7.47 1.50 4.70
CA LEU A 36 6.77 1.68 3.43
C LEU A 36 5.27 1.34 3.52
N PRO A 37 4.84 0.23 4.18
CA PRO A 37 3.41 -0.03 4.41
C PRO A 37 2.70 1.10 5.14
N LYS A 38 3.33 1.67 6.17
CA LYS A 38 2.78 2.80 6.91
C LYS A 38 2.63 4.05 6.04
N VAL A 39 3.61 4.31 5.18
CA VAL A 39 3.57 5.37 4.18
C VAL A 39 2.41 5.17 3.20
N MET A 40 2.27 3.96 2.64
CA MET A 40 1.22 3.64 1.66
C MET A 40 -0.18 3.71 2.27
N ASP A 41 -0.36 3.24 3.51
CA ASP A 41 -1.61 3.35 4.26
C ASP A 41 -2.01 4.81 4.59
N ASN A 42 -1.09 5.77 4.37
CA ASN A 42 -1.31 7.20 4.60
C ASN A 42 -0.90 8.04 3.38
N PHE A 43 -1.01 7.48 2.17
CA PHE A 43 -0.53 8.10 0.95
C PHE A 43 -1.08 9.53 0.76
N LEU A 44 -2.37 9.74 1.04
CA LEU A 44 -3.05 11.04 0.91
C LEU A 44 -2.37 12.14 1.72
N VAL A 45 -2.07 11.85 2.99
CA VAL A 45 -1.41 12.78 3.90
C VAL A 45 -0.01 13.11 3.40
N GLN A 46 0.74 12.08 2.99
CA GLN A 46 2.12 12.25 2.56
C GLN A 46 2.23 12.96 1.21
N GLY A 47 1.42 12.61 0.22
CA GLY A 47 1.43 13.27 -1.08
C GLY A 47 1.07 14.74 -0.98
N LEU A 48 0.05 15.10 -0.19
CA LEU A 48 -0.30 16.51 0.06
C LEU A 48 0.83 17.27 0.79
N TYR A 49 1.44 16.65 1.79
CA TYR A 49 2.55 17.27 2.53
C TYR A 49 3.79 17.48 1.65
N ILE A 50 4.20 16.49 0.85
CA ILE A 50 5.34 16.61 -0.07
C ILE A 50 5.06 17.67 -1.13
N PHE A 51 3.84 17.70 -1.67
CA PHE A 51 3.44 18.73 -2.63
C PHE A 51 3.61 20.14 -2.07
N GLU A 52 3.18 20.36 -0.82
CA GLU A 52 3.24 21.65 -0.12
C GLU A 52 4.68 22.05 0.26
N THR A 53 5.49 21.11 0.73
CA THR A 53 6.76 21.43 1.41
C THR A 53 8.01 21.20 0.56
N LYS A 54 7.96 20.30 -0.42
CA LYS A 54 9.13 19.92 -1.22
C LYS A 54 9.10 20.59 -2.58
N HIS A 55 10.16 21.34 -2.90
CA HIS A 55 10.35 21.91 -4.22
C HIS A 55 10.35 20.83 -5.30
N GLU A 56 9.70 21.11 -6.44
CA GLU A 56 9.54 20.15 -7.53
C GLU A 56 10.85 19.51 -8.01
N SER A 57 11.89 20.32 -8.23
CA SER A 57 13.22 19.86 -8.65
C SER A 57 13.91 18.87 -7.70
N ARG A 58 13.40 18.70 -6.48
CA ARG A 58 13.95 17.80 -5.47
C ARG A 58 13.15 16.51 -5.31
N ARG A 59 12.05 16.34 -6.06
CA ARG A 59 11.18 15.18 -5.94
C ARG A 59 11.73 14.02 -6.75
N ASP A 60 11.72 12.83 -6.17
CA ASP A 60 12.00 11.61 -6.91
C ASP A 60 10.72 11.06 -7.59
N GLN A 61 10.87 10.02 -8.42
CA GLN A 61 9.74 9.43 -9.15
C GLN A 61 8.67 8.81 -8.22
N TYR A 62 9.09 8.25 -7.08
CA TYR A 62 8.16 7.67 -6.12
C TYR A 62 7.29 8.75 -5.46
N GLU A 63 7.92 9.84 -5.05
CA GLU A 63 7.21 10.99 -4.49
C GLU A 63 6.28 11.65 -5.51
N ILE A 64 6.67 11.71 -6.78
CA ILE A 64 5.81 12.20 -7.87
C ILE A 64 4.56 11.32 -7.97
N GLY A 65 4.72 9.99 -8.04
CA GLY A 65 3.59 9.05 -8.10
C GLY A 65 2.66 9.18 -6.88
N LEU A 66 3.22 9.38 -5.69
CA LEU A 66 2.46 9.57 -4.46
C LEU A 66 1.62 10.86 -4.48
N ILE A 67 2.20 11.95 -4.99
CA ILE A 67 1.49 13.22 -5.20
C ILE A 67 0.37 13.01 -6.20
N GLU A 68 0.64 12.36 -7.34
CA GLU A 68 -0.36 12.13 -8.38
C GLU A 68 -1.55 11.29 -7.87
N GLN A 69 -1.27 10.21 -7.14
CA GLN A 69 -2.31 9.39 -6.51
C GLN A 69 -3.15 10.21 -5.51
N SER A 70 -2.49 10.98 -4.64
CA SER A 70 -3.17 11.82 -3.66
C SER A 70 -4.04 12.89 -4.31
N MET A 71 -3.55 13.51 -5.37
CA MET A 71 -4.27 14.57 -6.10
C MET A 71 -5.41 14.01 -6.93
N SER A 72 -5.27 12.80 -7.48
CA SER A 72 -6.36 12.08 -8.14
C SER A 72 -7.52 11.84 -7.17
N LEU A 73 -7.22 11.30 -5.97
CA LEU A 73 -8.22 11.11 -4.92
C LEU A 73 -8.85 12.43 -4.46
N CYS A 74 -8.05 13.48 -4.26
CA CYS A 74 -8.57 14.81 -3.93
C CYS A 74 -9.51 15.36 -5.01
N ASN A 75 -9.17 15.17 -6.28
CA ASN A 75 -10.00 15.62 -7.39
C ASN A 75 -11.32 14.84 -7.47
N ALA A 76 -11.27 13.53 -7.25
CA ALA A 76 -12.46 12.68 -7.16
C ALA A 76 -13.39 13.17 -6.03
N PHE A 77 -12.82 13.39 -4.85
CA PHE A 77 -13.53 13.94 -3.70
C PHE A 77 -14.16 15.30 -4.02
N LEU A 78 -13.40 16.25 -4.58
CA LEU A 78 -13.92 17.57 -4.92
C LEU A 78 -15.08 17.49 -5.93
N GLY A 79 -14.98 16.59 -6.91
CA GLY A 79 -16.04 16.33 -7.89
C GLY A 79 -17.34 15.86 -7.21
N MET A 80 -17.25 14.85 -6.35
CA MET A 80 -18.39 14.36 -5.57
C MET A 80 -18.91 15.46 -4.61
N TYR A 81 -18.04 16.04 -3.79
CA TYR A 81 -18.37 17.08 -2.80
C TYR A 81 -19.13 18.27 -3.41
N HIS A 82 -18.71 18.76 -4.58
CA HIS A 82 -19.39 19.89 -5.24
C HIS A 82 -20.68 19.51 -5.96
N SER A 83 -20.92 18.22 -6.21
CA SER A 83 -22.19 17.73 -6.75
C SER A 83 -23.28 17.59 -5.68
N LEU A 84 -22.86 17.49 -4.40
CA LEU A 84 -23.73 17.35 -3.24
C LEU A 84 -24.14 18.71 -2.67
N VAL A 85 -25.26 18.73 -1.94
CA VAL A 85 -25.79 19.91 -1.24
C VAL A 85 -26.27 19.51 0.14
N GLY A 86 -26.30 20.45 1.10
CA GLY A 86 -26.89 20.20 2.42
C GLY A 86 -26.15 19.13 3.24
N ILE A 87 -26.91 18.20 3.84
CA ILE A 87 -26.38 17.27 4.83
C ILE A 87 -25.44 16.22 4.22
N GLU A 88 -25.70 15.82 2.97
CA GLU A 88 -24.88 14.86 2.22
C GLU A 88 -23.49 15.44 1.94
N GLN A 89 -23.42 16.74 1.61
CA GLN A 89 -22.15 17.44 1.40
C GLN A 89 -21.33 17.52 2.71
N ASP A 90 -21.97 17.83 3.83
CA ASP A 90 -21.33 17.86 5.15
C ASP A 90 -20.85 16.47 5.62
N ASN A 91 -21.63 15.42 5.33
CA ASN A 91 -21.25 14.05 5.64
C ASN A 91 -20.04 13.61 4.81
N CYS A 92 -20.07 13.85 3.49
CA CYS A 92 -18.94 13.60 2.59
C CYS A 92 -17.67 14.30 3.08
N LEU A 93 -17.77 15.58 3.49
CA LEU A 93 -16.66 16.35 4.04
C LEU A 93 -16.06 15.69 5.30
N LYS A 94 -16.91 15.31 6.26
CA LYS A 94 -16.46 14.67 7.52
C LYS A 94 -15.80 13.32 7.28
N ARG A 95 -16.35 12.51 6.37
CA ARG A 95 -15.79 11.20 6.01
C ARG A 95 -14.42 11.35 5.34
N PHE A 96 -14.29 12.28 4.40
CA PHE A 96 -12.99 12.58 3.80
C PHE A 96 -12.00 13.17 4.80
N GLN A 97 -12.45 13.97 5.77
CA GLN A 97 -11.59 14.45 6.85
C GLN A 97 -11.04 13.30 7.71
N ALA A 98 -11.85 12.27 7.97
CA ALA A 98 -11.43 11.11 8.75
C ALA A 98 -10.32 10.31 8.05
N ALA A 99 -10.30 10.30 6.70
CA ALA A 99 -9.27 9.65 5.90
C ALA A 99 -7.85 10.20 6.12
N PHE A 100 -7.70 11.44 6.59
CA PHE A 100 -6.38 11.98 6.97
C PHE A 100 -5.81 11.34 8.24
N HIS A 101 -6.64 10.68 9.05
CA HIS A 101 -6.25 10.17 10.36
C HIS A 101 -6.32 8.66 10.48
N LYS A 102 -7.11 8.00 9.65
CA LYS A 102 -7.41 6.57 9.75
C LYS A 102 -7.24 5.89 8.39
N PRO A 103 -6.28 4.96 8.24
CA PRO A 103 -6.07 4.23 7.00
C PRO A 103 -7.30 3.45 6.50
N ASN A 104 -8.12 2.92 7.41
CA ASN A 104 -9.34 2.22 7.02
C ASN A 104 -10.38 3.17 6.40
N ASP A 105 -10.52 4.38 6.95
CA ASP A 105 -11.45 5.39 6.41
C ASP A 105 -10.95 5.89 5.05
N LEU A 106 -9.62 6.07 4.89
CA LEU A 106 -9.00 6.37 3.60
C LEU A 106 -9.31 5.30 2.55
N ARG A 107 -9.13 4.03 2.89
CA ARG A 107 -9.39 2.93 1.96
C ARG A 107 -10.86 2.79 1.59
N ALA A 108 -11.77 3.03 2.55
CA ALA A 108 -13.20 3.02 2.30
C ALA A 108 -13.58 4.13 1.31
N ILE A 109 -13.20 5.38 1.60
CA ILE A 109 -13.59 6.51 0.76
C ILE A 109 -12.89 6.51 -0.60
N ASP A 110 -11.66 6.02 -0.71
CA ASP A 110 -10.96 5.85 -2.00
C ASP A 110 -11.70 4.87 -2.92
N PHE A 111 -12.12 3.73 -2.37
CA PHE A 111 -12.90 2.75 -3.12
C PHE A 111 -14.28 3.28 -3.53
N GLU A 112 -14.97 3.95 -2.60
CA GLU A 112 -16.26 4.57 -2.86
C GLU A 112 -16.18 5.66 -3.94
N LEU A 113 -15.17 6.52 -3.90
CA LEU A 113 -14.94 7.56 -4.91
C LEU A 113 -14.58 6.96 -6.26
N PHE A 114 -13.79 5.88 -6.29
CA PHE A 114 -13.52 5.12 -7.51
C PHE A 114 -14.82 4.59 -8.12
N CYS A 115 -15.67 3.93 -7.33
CA CYS A 115 -16.98 3.44 -7.78
C CYS A 115 -17.86 4.57 -8.31
N TYR A 116 -17.97 5.68 -7.57
CA TYR A 116 -18.74 6.86 -7.96
C TYR A 116 -18.31 7.40 -9.33
N LEU A 117 -17.00 7.64 -9.52
CA LEU A 117 -16.47 8.15 -10.78
C LEU A 117 -16.69 7.17 -11.93
N GLN A 118 -16.45 5.88 -11.71
CA GLN A 118 -16.62 4.87 -12.76
C GLN A 118 -18.08 4.76 -13.22
N LEU A 119 -19.04 4.89 -12.31
CA LEU A 119 -20.47 4.90 -12.63
C LEU A 119 -20.85 6.12 -13.47
N HIS A 120 -20.35 7.31 -13.11
CA HIS A 120 -20.55 8.51 -13.90
C HIS A 120 -19.93 8.41 -15.30
N CYS A 121 -18.72 7.85 -15.42
CA CYS A 121 -18.08 7.58 -16.72
C CYS A 121 -18.91 6.63 -17.60
N ASN A 122 -19.70 5.75 -17.00
CA ASN A 122 -20.61 4.85 -17.69
C ASN A 122 -22.01 5.46 -17.95
N ASN A 123 -22.15 6.78 -17.78
CA ASN A 123 -23.41 7.52 -17.94
C ASN A 123 -24.54 7.05 -17.00
N CYS A 124 -24.21 6.53 -15.83
CA CYS A 124 -25.19 6.29 -14.77
C CYS A 124 -25.44 7.58 -13.97
N SER A 125 -26.67 7.73 -13.48
CA SER A 125 -26.98 8.68 -12.40
C SER A 125 -26.68 8.00 -11.07
N VAL A 126 -26.01 8.71 -10.17
CA VAL A 126 -25.61 8.18 -8.85
C VAL A 126 -26.16 9.10 -7.76
N GLU A 127 -27.03 8.57 -6.92
CA GLU A 127 -27.49 9.24 -5.71
C GLU A 127 -26.72 8.68 -4.51
N VAL A 128 -26.11 9.57 -3.72
CA VAL A 128 -25.42 9.21 -2.48
C VAL A 128 -26.47 9.05 -1.38
N LYS A 129 -26.55 7.87 -0.77
CA LYS A 129 -27.53 7.54 0.30
C LYS A 129 -26.91 7.46 1.69
N ASP A 130 -25.65 7.82 1.78
CA ASP A 130 -24.84 7.73 2.98
C ASP A 130 -25.37 8.64 4.11
N GLY A 131 -25.96 8.02 5.14
CA GLY A 131 -26.63 8.71 6.25
C GLY A 131 -28.15 8.85 6.13
N ASP A 132 -28.80 8.19 5.17
CA ASP A 132 -30.26 8.13 5.11
C ASP A 132 -30.81 7.25 6.25
N ASN A 133 -31.74 7.80 7.05
CA ASN A 133 -32.34 7.11 8.20
C ASN A 133 -33.47 6.15 7.78
N SER A 134 -33.58 5.85 6.48
CA SER A 134 -34.68 5.09 5.88
C SER A 134 -34.61 3.57 6.13
N GLY A 135 -33.52 3.08 6.72
CA GLY A 135 -33.37 1.68 7.17
C GLY A 135 -32.70 0.74 6.15
N ASP A 136 -32.47 1.20 4.92
CA ASP A 136 -31.64 0.50 3.94
C ASP A 136 -30.18 0.97 4.06
N ASN A 137 -29.24 0.03 4.17
CA ASN A 137 -27.80 0.32 4.29
C ASN A 137 -27.12 0.07 2.94
N PHE A 138 -27.14 1.06 2.06
CA PHE A 138 -26.33 1.06 0.84
C PHE A 138 -25.74 2.44 0.58
N ASP A 139 -24.50 2.51 0.07
CA ASP A 139 -23.81 3.77 -0.18
C ASP A 139 -24.42 4.57 -1.36
N TYR A 140 -24.83 3.87 -2.43
CA TYR A 140 -25.29 4.50 -3.67
C TYR A 140 -26.59 3.89 -4.25
N LEU A 141 -27.52 4.74 -4.69
CA LEU A 141 -28.60 4.35 -5.61
C LEU A 141 -28.20 4.72 -7.03
N ILE A 142 -28.04 3.72 -7.89
CA ILE A 142 -27.58 3.89 -9.27
C ILE A 142 -28.77 3.77 -10.19
N THR A 143 -28.93 4.71 -11.13
CA THR A 143 -29.90 4.61 -12.22
C THR A 143 -29.16 4.56 -13.56
N ASP A 144 -29.37 3.49 -14.33
CA ASP A 144 -28.77 3.34 -15.66
C ASP A 144 -29.52 4.14 -16.74
N HIS A 145 -28.98 4.14 -17.98
CA HIS A 145 -29.59 4.83 -19.12
C HIS A 145 -30.97 4.29 -19.54
N LYS A 146 -31.39 3.12 -19.02
CA LYS A 146 -32.71 2.52 -19.26
C LYS A 146 -33.67 2.78 -18.09
N GLY A 147 -33.23 3.49 -17.05
CA GLY A 147 -34.00 3.77 -15.85
C GLY A 147 -34.02 2.64 -14.83
N LEU A 148 -33.17 1.61 -14.98
CA LEU A 148 -33.04 0.54 -13.99
C LEU A 148 -32.30 1.06 -12.76
N GLN A 149 -32.86 0.81 -11.58
CA GLN A 149 -32.28 1.18 -10.30
C GLN A 149 -31.58 0.00 -9.63
N VAL A 150 -30.36 0.23 -9.15
CA VAL A 150 -29.54 -0.76 -8.41
C VAL A 150 -28.99 -0.11 -7.15
N GLN A 151 -29.17 -0.79 -6.02
CA GLN A 151 -28.52 -0.43 -4.75
C GLN A 151 -27.10 -0.98 -4.76
N LEU A 152 -26.11 -0.12 -4.48
CA LEU A 152 -24.70 -0.50 -4.40
C LEU A 152 -24.15 -0.21 -3.02
N GLU A 153 -23.64 -1.26 -2.38
CA GLU A 153 -22.85 -1.20 -1.15
C GLU A 153 -21.36 -1.39 -1.49
N CYS A 154 -20.54 -0.45 -1.05
CA CYS A 154 -19.10 -0.45 -1.27
C CYS A 154 -18.39 -0.97 -0.01
N LYS A 155 -17.61 -2.04 -0.16
CA LYS A 155 -16.77 -2.59 0.92
C LYS A 155 -15.33 -2.72 0.45
N SER A 156 -14.41 -2.14 1.22
CA SER A 156 -12.98 -2.29 1.03
C SER A 156 -12.35 -3.01 2.23
N PHE A 157 -11.29 -3.76 1.97
CA PHE A 157 -10.59 -4.54 2.99
C PHE A 157 -9.11 -4.20 2.98
N ALA A 158 -8.48 -4.24 4.16
CA ALA A 158 -7.03 -4.12 4.22
C ALA A 158 -6.38 -5.29 3.51
N TYR A 159 -5.37 -5.00 2.68
CA TYR A 159 -4.58 -6.03 2.01
C TYR A 159 -3.93 -7.02 3.00
N SER A 160 -3.60 -6.54 4.21
CA SER A 160 -3.06 -7.36 5.29
C SER A 160 -4.09 -8.25 5.99
N LYS A 161 -5.39 -8.06 5.73
CA LYS A 161 -6.45 -8.83 6.39
C LYS A 161 -6.44 -10.25 5.85
N GLY A 162 -6.32 -11.21 6.75
CA GLY A 162 -6.23 -12.63 6.39
C GLY A 162 -4.81 -13.11 6.07
N LEU A 163 -3.79 -12.26 6.16
CA LEU A 163 -2.40 -12.69 6.11
C LEU A 163 -1.91 -13.20 7.48
N TYR A 164 -0.99 -14.15 7.49
CA TYR A 164 -0.23 -14.50 8.69
C TYR A 164 0.69 -13.38 9.14
N VAL A 165 1.31 -12.66 8.20
CA VAL A 165 2.26 -11.59 8.48
C VAL A 165 1.85 -10.32 7.70
N PRO A 166 1.31 -9.29 8.39
CA PRO A 166 1.05 -7.98 7.81
C PRO A 166 2.32 -7.26 7.35
N GLY A 167 2.19 -6.26 6.47
CA GLY A 167 3.31 -5.49 5.95
C GLY A 167 4.19 -4.81 7.02
N GLU A 168 3.61 -4.26 8.09
CA GLU A 168 4.41 -3.65 9.17
C GLU A 168 5.26 -4.67 9.93
N ASP A 169 4.72 -5.87 10.18
CA ASP A 169 5.45 -6.97 10.81
C ASP A 169 6.52 -7.52 9.87
N ALA A 170 6.23 -7.63 8.58
CA ALA A 170 7.20 -7.97 7.56
C ALA A 170 8.36 -6.95 7.53
N ALA A 171 8.07 -5.65 7.61
CA ALA A 171 9.09 -4.60 7.66
C ALA A 171 9.99 -4.73 8.92
N ARG A 172 9.45 -5.17 10.06
CA ARG A 172 10.25 -5.45 11.26
C ARG A 172 11.21 -6.61 11.04
N LEU A 173 10.72 -7.75 10.53
CA LEU A 173 11.57 -8.90 10.22
C LEU A 173 12.64 -8.54 9.17
N TYR A 174 12.22 -7.81 8.16
CA TYR A 174 13.07 -7.33 7.07
C TYR A 174 14.27 -6.53 7.60
N ASN A 175 14.05 -5.57 8.49
CA ASN A 175 15.12 -4.80 9.13
C ASN A 175 16.06 -5.67 9.99
N ARG A 176 15.54 -6.73 10.62
CA ARG A 176 16.36 -7.67 11.38
C ARG A 176 17.25 -8.51 10.47
N ILE A 177 16.71 -9.07 9.40
CA ILE A 177 17.50 -9.82 8.41
C ILE A 177 18.60 -8.95 7.83
N LEU A 178 18.27 -7.70 7.43
CA LEU A 178 19.27 -6.77 6.91
C LEU A 178 20.37 -6.45 7.92
N SER A 179 20.06 -6.34 9.21
CA SER A 179 21.08 -6.06 10.23
C SER A 179 22.09 -7.21 10.42
N LEU A 180 21.77 -8.40 9.91
CA LEU A 180 22.62 -9.59 9.90
C LEU A 180 23.37 -9.74 8.56
N GLU A 181 23.82 -8.63 7.95
CA GLU A 181 24.33 -8.47 6.56
C GLU A 181 25.19 -9.64 5.99
N HIS A 182 25.85 -10.42 6.84
CA HIS A 182 26.71 -11.55 6.51
C HIS A 182 26.05 -12.68 5.69
N GLY A 183 24.71 -12.77 5.60
CA GLY A 183 24.03 -13.76 4.74
C GLY A 183 23.60 -13.25 3.36
N LEU A 184 23.59 -11.94 3.14
CA LEU A 184 23.15 -11.33 1.88
C LEU A 184 24.32 -10.70 1.10
N GLY A 185 25.40 -10.37 1.81
CA GLY A 185 26.62 -9.76 1.27
C GLY A 185 27.62 -10.80 0.78
N GLY A 186 27.46 -11.25 -0.46
CA GLY A 186 28.42 -12.17 -1.09
C GLY A 186 28.08 -12.49 -2.55
N VAL A 187 27.27 -11.63 -3.18
CA VAL A 187 26.81 -11.88 -4.55
C VAL A 187 27.96 -11.64 -5.53
N PRO A 188 28.34 -12.64 -6.36
CA PRO A 188 29.37 -12.46 -7.38
C PRO A 188 29.04 -11.35 -8.38
N ASP A 189 30.07 -10.78 -9.00
CA ASP A 189 29.90 -9.76 -10.02
C ASP A 189 29.06 -10.25 -11.21
N ASN A 190 28.21 -9.35 -11.71
CA ASN A 190 27.22 -9.60 -12.77
C ASN A 190 26.17 -10.66 -12.40
N GLN A 191 25.98 -10.97 -11.11
CA GLN A 191 24.86 -11.79 -10.65
C GLN A 191 23.79 -10.97 -9.96
N LEU A 192 22.54 -11.37 -10.15
CA LEU A 192 21.42 -10.97 -9.30
C LEU A 192 20.90 -12.22 -8.58
N ARG A 193 20.86 -12.17 -7.25
CA ARG A 193 20.23 -13.21 -6.43
C ARG A 193 18.90 -12.70 -5.90
N ILE A 194 17.83 -13.43 -6.14
CA ILE A 194 16.50 -13.11 -5.61
C ILE A 194 16.17 -14.15 -4.54
N TYR A 195 16.12 -13.69 -3.30
CA TYR A 195 15.73 -14.50 -2.15
C TYR A 195 14.25 -14.26 -1.87
N THR A 196 13.42 -15.28 -2.02
CA THR A 196 12.00 -15.23 -1.69
C THR A 196 11.76 -16.05 -0.43
N ILE A 197 11.35 -15.38 0.65
CA ILE A 197 11.01 -16.01 1.92
C ILE A 197 9.50 -16.06 2.05
N GLU A 198 8.94 -17.26 2.08
CA GLU A 198 7.52 -17.47 2.34
C GLU A 198 7.31 -17.77 3.83
N LEU A 199 6.57 -16.90 4.50
CA LEU A 199 6.19 -17.00 5.91
C LEU A 199 4.86 -17.73 6.02
N LYS A 200 4.88 -18.87 6.71
CA LYS A 200 3.75 -19.81 6.81
C LYS A 200 2.95 -19.65 8.12
N LYS A 201 3.50 -18.89 9.07
CA LYS A 201 2.89 -18.60 10.37
C LYS A 201 3.14 -17.15 10.78
N GLU A 202 2.43 -16.71 11.83
CA GLU A 202 2.62 -15.39 12.42
C GLU A 202 4.04 -15.21 12.96
N LEU A 203 4.53 -13.97 12.95
CA LEU A 203 5.84 -13.67 13.50
C LEU A 203 5.86 -13.77 15.03
N PRO A 204 6.99 -14.17 15.63
CA PRO A 204 7.18 -14.09 17.06
C PRO A 204 7.02 -12.65 17.58
N LYS A 205 6.29 -12.46 18.68
CA LYS A 205 6.08 -11.14 19.28
C LYS A 205 7.31 -10.60 20.03
N GLY A 206 8.13 -11.49 20.59
CA GLY A 206 9.32 -11.14 21.35
C GLY A 206 10.53 -10.88 20.45
N GLU A 207 11.29 -9.82 20.75
CA GLU A 207 12.48 -9.43 19.97
C GLU A 207 13.55 -10.52 19.91
N GLU A 208 13.78 -11.24 21.00
CA GLU A 208 14.75 -12.34 21.02
C GLU A 208 14.34 -13.48 20.07
N SER A 209 13.06 -13.86 20.07
CA SER A 209 12.54 -14.88 19.17
C SER A 209 12.52 -14.41 17.72
N LEU A 210 12.29 -13.12 17.47
CA LEU A 210 12.37 -12.53 16.13
C LEU A 210 13.81 -12.54 15.62
N ASN A 211 14.79 -12.24 16.47
CA ASN A 211 16.21 -12.32 16.12
C ASN A 211 16.62 -13.76 15.78
N ARG A 212 16.20 -14.74 16.58
CA ARG A 212 16.45 -16.16 16.28
C ARG A 212 15.82 -16.59 14.94
N LEU A 213 14.62 -16.11 14.62
CA LEU A 213 13.99 -16.36 13.33
C LEU A 213 14.81 -15.75 12.17
N ALA A 214 15.28 -14.51 12.32
CA ALA A 214 16.12 -13.87 11.31
C ALA A 214 17.46 -14.60 11.12
N GLU A 215 18.09 -15.07 12.20
CA GLU A 215 19.30 -15.90 12.15
C GLU A 215 19.05 -17.23 11.43
N GLN A 216 17.94 -17.92 11.73
CA GLN A 216 17.55 -19.15 11.04
C GLN A 216 17.35 -18.95 9.54
N ILE A 217 16.72 -17.84 9.15
CA ILE A 217 16.55 -17.44 7.75
C ILE A 217 17.91 -17.24 7.08
N ILE A 218 18.82 -16.49 7.72
CA ILE A 218 20.16 -16.25 7.18
C ILE A 218 20.97 -17.55 7.03
N CYS A 219 20.91 -18.43 8.03
CA CYS A 219 21.54 -19.74 7.95
C CYS A 219 20.98 -20.56 6.78
N THR A 220 19.65 -20.51 6.57
CA THR A 220 18.98 -21.17 5.43
C THR A 220 19.44 -20.61 4.09
N ILE A 221 19.56 -19.28 3.99
CA ILE A 221 20.04 -18.60 2.77
C ILE A 221 21.47 -19.05 2.41
N ASN A 222 22.30 -19.32 3.41
CA ASN A 222 23.70 -19.73 3.22
C ASN A 222 23.88 -21.24 3.01
N ASP A 223 22.88 -22.06 3.33
CA ASP A 223 22.92 -23.51 3.21
C ASP A 223 21.94 -24.00 2.14
N GLU A 224 22.46 -24.23 0.93
CA GLU A 224 21.68 -24.70 -0.23
C GLU A 224 20.97 -26.05 0.00
N SER A 225 21.31 -26.80 1.06
CA SER A 225 20.64 -28.04 1.42
C SER A 225 19.38 -27.84 2.28
N TYR A 226 19.18 -26.65 2.84
CA TYR A 226 18.07 -26.35 3.74
C TYR A 226 16.95 -25.63 2.98
N VAL A 227 15.81 -26.29 2.80
CA VAL A 227 14.67 -25.76 2.02
C VAL A 227 13.72 -24.91 2.89
N GLY A 228 13.85 -24.98 4.22
CA GLY A 228 13.00 -24.27 5.18
C GLY A 228 12.48 -25.17 6.30
N ASN A 229 11.53 -24.67 7.07
CA ASN A 229 10.83 -25.37 8.14
C ASN A 229 9.32 -25.03 8.15
N GLU A 230 8.64 -25.36 9.23
CA GLU A 230 7.20 -25.09 9.40
C GLU A 230 6.84 -23.60 9.54
N LEU A 231 7.82 -22.74 9.84
CA LEU A 231 7.64 -21.29 9.99
C LEU A 231 7.85 -20.57 8.66
N PHE A 232 8.84 -20.99 7.89
CA PHE A 232 9.18 -20.36 6.62
C PHE A 232 9.82 -21.33 5.62
N CYS A 233 9.80 -20.98 4.33
CA CYS A 233 10.72 -21.54 3.35
C CYS A 233 11.42 -20.45 2.55
N VAL A 234 12.61 -20.77 2.03
CA VAL A 234 13.42 -19.84 1.25
C VAL A 234 13.62 -20.43 -0.14
N GLN A 235 13.40 -19.60 -1.15
CA GLN A 235 13.74 -19.89 -2.54
C GLN A 235 14.80 -18.88 -2.98
N CYS A 236 15.81 -19.35 -3.72
CA CYS A 236 16.85 -18.49 -4.27
C CYS A 236 16.88 -18.67 -5.79
N GLU A 237 16.64 -17.60 -6.52
CA GLU A 237 16.81 -17.55 -7.97
C GLU A 237 18.09 -16.76 -8.30
N ILE A 238 18.93 -17.33 -9.16
CA ILE A 238 20.22 -16.73 -9.54
C ILE A 238 20.19 -16.39 -11.03
N PHE A 239 20.32 -15.10 -11.32
CA PHE A 239 20.49 -14.59 -12.68
C PHE A 239 21.96 -14.24 -12.89
N ASN A 240 22.54 -14.78 -13.96
CA ASN A 240 23.92 -14.51 -14.34
C ASN A 240 23.98 -13.48 -15.48
N ASN A 241 25.13 -12.83 -15.64
CA ASN A 241 25.40 -11.86 -16.70
C ASN A 241 24.43 -10.67 -16.71
N VAL A 242 24.03 -10.20 -15.53
CA VAL A 242 23.13 -9.05 -15.37
C VAL A 242 23.92 -7.76 -15.57
N GLU A 243 23.59 -7.02 -16.63
CA GLU A 243 24.12 -5.68 -16.93
C GLU A 243 23.87 -4.70 -15.77
N ASN A 244 24.73 -3.71 -15.60
CA ASN A 244 24.52 -2.70 -14.57
C ASN A 244 23.23 -1.90 -14.85
N ILE A 245 22.47 -1.55 -13.82
CA ILE A 245 21.23 -0.78 -13.97
C ILE A 245 21.50 0.62 -14.55
N GLU A 246 22.72 1.12 -14.37
CA GLU A 246 23.20 2.39 -14.95
C GLU A 246 23.52 2.27 -16.45
N GLU A 247 23.78 1.06 -16.94
CA GLU A 247 24.17 0.78 -18.33
C GLU A 247 22.95 0.38 -19.19
N SER A 248 21.88 -0.12 -18.57
CA SER A 248 20.74 -0.74 -19.25
C SER A 248 19.48 -0.72 -18.39
N ASP A 249 18.43 -0.05 -18.87
CA ASP A 249 17.10 0.00 -18.22
C ASP A 249 16.21 -1.16 -18.70
N ARG A 250 16.73 -2.38 -18.59
CA ARG A 250 15.99 -3.60 -18.95
C ARG A 250 15.22 -4.10 -17.75
N THR A 251 13.89 -4.17 -17.88
CA THR A 251 13.04 -4.83 -16.90
C THR A 251 13.26 -6.34 -16.94
N LEU A 252 13.71 -6.92 -15.84
CA LEU A 252 13.76 -8.36 -15.65
C LEU A 252 12.42 -8.82 -15.08
N HIS A 253 11.68 -9.60 -15.86
CA HIS A 253 10.49 -10.30 -15.38
C HIS A 253 10.90 -11.66 -14.85
N PHE A 254 10.57 -11.93 -13.59
CA PHE A 254 10.74 -13.25 -12.97
C PHE A 254 9.39 -13.70 -12.42
N ASN A 255 9.10 -14.98 -12.59
CA ASN A 255 7.90 -15.59 -12.05
C ASN A 255 8.21 -15.99 -10.61
N SER A 256 7.68 -15.25 -9.62
CA SER A 256 7.77 -15.73 -8.25
C SER A 256 7.00 -17.05 -8.16
N GLY A 257 7.70 -18.17 -8.04
CA GLY A 257 7.10 -19.50 -7.80
C GLY A 257 6.46 -19.64 -6.42
N ALA A 258 6.30 -18.54 -5.69
CA ALA A 258 5.78 -18.49 -4.35
C ALA A 258 4.24 -18.45 -4.36
N VAL A 259 3.65 -19.20 -3.43
CA VAL A 259 2.20 -19.37 -3.29
C VAL A 259 1.58 -18.24 -2.44
N GLY A 260 2.40 -17.47 -1.72
CA GLY A 260 1.99 -16.39 -0.83
C GLY A 260 1.85 -15.01 -1.50
N ILE A 261 1.37 -14.06 -0.70
CA ILE A 261 1.17 -12.66 -1.07
C ILE A 261 2.41 -11.84 -0.67
N GLU A 262 2.98 -11.06 -1.59
CA GLU A 262 4.14 -10.20 -1.31
C GLU A 262 3.77 -9.10 -0.30
N VAL A 263 4.48 -9.09 0.83
CA VAL A 263 4.28 -8.12 1.93
C VAL A 263 5.49 -7.21 2.16
N GLY A 264 6.59 -7.46 1.46
CA GLY A 264 7.76 -6.59 1.48
C GLY A 264 8.81 -7.02 0.45
N ARG A 265 9.50 -6.04 -0.12
CA ARG A 265 10.61 -6.24 -1.04
C ARG A 265 11.70 -5.21 -0.82
N VAL A 266 12.93 -5.64 -1.03
CA VAL A 266 14.08 -4.74 -1.17
C VAL A 266 14.99 -5.18 -2.30
N ALA A 267 15.85 -4.27 -2.73
CA ALA A 267 17.07 -4.62 -3.43
C ALA A 267 18.29 -3.94 -2.78
N SER A 268 19.46 -4.58 -2.92
CA SER A 268 20.74 -3.98 -2.59
C SER A 268 21.02 -2.75 -3.46
N LEU A 269 21.71 -1.76 -2.90
CA LEU A 269 22.19 -0.61 -3.67
C LEU A 269 23.21 -1.02 -4.74
N SER A 270 23.26 -0.31 -5.86
CA SER A 270 24.20 -0.53 -6.97
C SER A 270 25.64 -0.06 -6.70
N LYS A 271 26.00 0.28 -5.45
CA LYS A 271 27.24 1.02 -5.13
C LYS A 271 28.50 0.20 -5.40
N GLY A 272 29.00 0.27 -6.64
CA GLY A 272 30.32 -0.20 -7.07
C GLY A 272 30.47 -1.70 -7.31
N GLY A 273 29.48 -2.51 -6.94
CA GLY A 273 29.45 -3.95 -7.20
C GLY A 273 28.51 -4.30 -8.35
N ARG A 274 28.90 -5.23 -9.23
CA ARG A 274 28.01 -5.74 -10.28
C ARG A 274 27.07 -6.82 -9.75
N GLY A 275 27.44 -7.43 -8.62
CA GLY A 275 26.60 -8.37 -7.86
C GLY A 275 25.53 -7.65 -7.04
N ARG A 276 24.30 -8.13 -7.12
CA ARG A 276 23.13 -7.54 -6.44
C ARG A 276 22.23 -8.61 -5.84
N PHE A 277 21.50 -8.25 -4.79
CA PHE A 277 20.43 -9.10 -4.27
C PHE A 277 19.09 -8.37 -4.24
N SER A 278 18.02 -9.15 -4.30
CA SER A 278 16.66 -8.77 -3.95
C SER A 278 16.17 -9.71 -2.86
N LEU A 279 15.55 -9.17 -1.82
CA LEU A 279 14.91 -9.96 -0.77
C LEU A 279 13.41 -9.67 -0.79
N ILE A 280 12.61 -10.72 -0.94
CA ILE A 280 11.16 -10.69 -1.04
C ILE A 280 10.59 -11.47 0.15
N LEU A 281 9.65 -10.88 0.87
CA LEU A 281 8.88 -11.54 1.92
C LEU A 281 7.46 -11.75 1.44
N ASN A 282 7.02 -13.00 1.45
CA ASN A 282 5.66 -13.39 1.14
C ASN A 282 4.98 -13.93 2.41
N SER A 283 3.73 -13.53 2.63
CA SER A 283 2.90 -14.13 3.68
C SER A 283 1.92 -15.11 3.05
N ALA A 284 1.81 -16.30 3.62
CA ALA A 284 0.69 -17.18 3.34
C ALA A 284 -0.63 -16.54 3.81
N VAL A 285 -1.72 -16.96 3.17
CA VAL A 285 -3.08 -16.57 3.54
C VAL A 285 -3.63 -17.56 4.56
N LYS A 286 -4.32 -17.06 5.58
CA LYS A 286 -5.06 -17.87 6.54
C LYS A 286 -6.27 -18.48 5.83
N GLU A 287 -6.29 -19.80 5.66
CA GLU A 287 -7.32 -20.54 4.90
C GLU A 287 -8.77 -20.18 5.27
N SER A 288 -9.02 -19.76 6.52
CA SER A 288 -10.37 -19.41 7.00
C SER A 288 -10.74 -17.92 6.94
N ALA A 289 -9.79 -17.04 6.64
CA ALA A 289 -9.99 -15.59 6.82
C ALA A 289 -10.68 -14.91 5.63
N LEU A 290 -10.43 -15.37 4.39
CA LEU A 290 -11.10 -14.82 3.21
C LEU A 290 -12.55 -15.29 3.10
N PHE A 291 -12.79 -16.60 3.27
CA PHE A 291 -14.11 -17.19 3.02
C PHE A 291 -15.19 -16.78 4.05
N ARG A 292 -14.83 -16.66 5.34
CA ARG A 292 -15.81 -16.33 6.38
C ARG A 292 -16.53 -15.00 6.17
N GLU A 293 -15.90 -14.02 5.55
CA GLU A 293 -16.49 -12.69 5.39
C GLU A 293 -17.35 -12.55 4.13
N PHE A 294 -17.03 -13.30 3.05
CA PHE A 294 -17.93 -13.39 1.89
C PHE A 294 -19.17 -14.23 2.20
N GLU A 295 -19.05 -15.27 3.03
CA GLU A 295 -20.15 -16.17 3.37
C GLU A 295 -21.15 -15.58 4.38
N THR A 296 -20.82 -14.50 5.11
CA THR A 296 -21.73 -13.90 6.11
C THR A 296 -22.50 -12.68 5.61
N ILE A 297 -22.17 -12.16 4.43
CA ILE A 297 -22.71 -10.88 3.93
C ILE A 297 -23.44 -11.03 2.58
N CYS A 298 -23.32 -12.16 1.89
CA CYS A 298 -24.07 -12.47 0.67
C CYS A 298 -25.21 -13.49 0.92
#